data_AF-A0A316VCZ1-F1
#
_entry.id   AF-A0A316VCZ1-F1
#
_cell.length_a   1.000
_cell.length_b   1.000
_cell.length_c   1.000
_cell.angle_alpha   90.00
_cell.angle_beta   90.00
_cell.angle_gamma   90.00
#
_symmetry.space_group_name_H-M   'P 1'
#
loop_
_entity.id
_entity.type
_entity.pdbx_description
1 polymer ?
#
loop_
_entity_poly.entity_id
_entity_poly.type
_entity_poly.pdbx_seq_one_letter_code
_entity_poly.pdbx_strand_id
1 'polypeptide(L)' 'MVQYLVGRALDPLLGIATGVFAYYIYETDPRNASQRPAGRSLSELATRYINNEKPQFTLYTGPNPLGDRIDRSDKKAV' A
#
# COMPACT_ATOMS: atom_id res chain seq x y z
N MET A 1 -6.91 -9.48 41.73
CA MET A 1 -7.52 -10.00 40.50
C MET A 1 -7.62 -8.81 39.54
N VAL A 2 -6.74 -8.72 38.53
CA VAL A 2 -6.65 -7.51 37.70
C VAL A 2 -7.79 -7.55 36.68
N GLN A 3 -8.76 -6.66 36.83
CA GLN A 3 -9.81 -6.47 35.84
C GLN A 3 -9.18 -5.84 34.60
N TYR A 4 -9.22 -6.55 33.48
CA TYR A 4 -8.95 -5.97 32.16
C TYR A 4 -10.03 -4.90 31.92
N LEU A 5 -9.67 -3.62 32.07
CA LEU A 5 -10.62 -2.52 32.18
C LEU A 5 -11.39 -2.28 30.87
N VAL A 6 -10.90 -2.81 29.75
CA VAL A 6 -11.54 -2.91 28.46
C VAL A 6 -11.00 -4.23 27.89
N GLY A 7 -11.86 -5.22 27.59
CA GLY A 7 -11.47 -6.65 27.50
C GLY A 7 -10.19 -6.97 26.71
N ARG A 8 -9.51 -8.08 27.07
CA ARG A 8 -8.23 -8.59 26.51
C ARG A 8 -8.04 -8.51 24.98
N ALA A 9 -9.12 -8.39 24.20
CA ALA A 9 -9.11 -8.25 22.75
C ALA A 9 -9.21 -6.79 22.24
N LEU A 10 -9.68 -5.85 23.04
CA LEU A 10 -9.88 -4.45 22.65
C LEU A 10 -8.56 -3.67 22.60
N ASP A 11 -7.64 -3.90 23.54
CA ASP A 11 -6.30 -3.29 23.50
C ASP A 11 -5.53 -3.60 22.19
N PRO A 12 -5.40 -4.87 21.74
CA PRO A 12 -4.75 -5.15 20.47
C PRO A 12 -5.56 -4.66 19.26
N LEU A 13 -6.90 -4.69 19.32
CA LEU A 13 -7.74 -4.17 18.24
C LEU A 13 -7.53 -2.66 18.06
N LEU A 14 -7.51 -1.90 19.15
CA LEU A 14 -7.24 -0.46 19.13
C LEU A 14 -5.81 -0.16 18.68
N GLY A 15 -4.82 -0.97 19.08
CA GLY A 15 -3.45 -0.85 18.59
C GLY A 15 -3.35 -1.01 17.07
N ILE A 16 -3.96 -2.05 16.52
CA ILE A 16 -4.00 -2.29 15.07
C ILE A 16 -4.76 -1.17 14.36
N ALA A 17 -5.94 -0.79 14.85
CA ALA A 17 -6.73 0.28 14.28
C ALA A 17 -5.95 1.61 14.24
N THR A 18 -5.24 1.92 15.32
CA THR A 18 -4.40 3.12 15.42
C THR A 18 -3.24 3.07 14.41
N GLY A 19 -2.59 1.90 14.24
CA GLY A 19 -1.54 1.72 13.24
C GLY A 19 -2.04 1.90 11.80
N VAL A 20 -3.19 1.31 11.46
CA VAL A 20 -3.81 1.47 10.14
C VAL A 20 -4.20 2.93 9.91
N PHE A 21 -4.76 3.61 10.92
CA PHE A 21 -5.14 5.01 10.81
C PHE A 21 -3.93 5.95 10.64
N ALA A 22 -2.85 5.72 11.38
CA ALA A 22 -1.61 6.46 11.22
C ALA A 22 -1.03 6.26 9.81
N TYR A 23 -1.06 5.04 9.29
CA TYR A 23 -0.65 4.75 7.92
C TYR A 23 -1.51 5.46 6.89
N TYR A 24 -2.84 5.50 7.10
CA TYR A 24 -3.76 6.23 6.23
C TYR A 24 -3.46 7.73 6.17
N ILE A 25 -3.14 8.35 7.32
CA ILE A 25 -2.71 9.76 7.36
C ILE A 25 -1.40 9.94 6.60
N TYR A 26 -0.41 9.09 6.86
CA TYR A 26 0.88 9.10 6.15
C TYR A 26 0.68 9.00 4.63
N GLU A 27 -0.24 8.14 4.20
CA GLU A 27 -0.58 7.86 2.80
C GLU A 27 -1.32 9.00 2.09
N THR A 28 -2.09 9.81 2.83
CA THR A 28 -2.88 10.93 2.30
C THR A 28 -2.17 12.28 2.40
N ASP A 29 -1.11 12.40 3.20
CA ASP A 29 -0.37 13.65 3.37
C ASP A 29 0.44 14.01 2.09
N PRO A 30 0.20 15.18 1.47
CA PRO A 30 0.91 15.62 0.27
C PRO A 30 2.42 15.78 0.47
N ARG A 31 2.90 15.92 1.70
CA ARG A 31 4.34 16.00 2.02
C ARG A 31 5.07 14.68 1.78
N ASN A 32 4.36 13.56 1.86
CA ASN A 32 4.91 12.21 1.65
C ASN A 32 4.78 11.74 0.20
N ALA A 33 4.16 12.54 -0.67
CA ALA A 33 3.93 12.19 -2.07
C ALA A 33 5.22 11.88 -2.84
N SER A 34 6.34 12.53 -2.49
CA SER A 34 7.65 12.29 -3.09
C SER A 34 8.26 10.92 -2.77
N GLN A 35 7.92 10.35 -1.61
CA GLN A 35 8.39 9.02 -1.19
C GLN A 35 7.52 7.90 -1.75
N ARG A 36 6.47 8.26 -2.52
CA ARG A 36 5.40 7.35 -2.88
C ARG A 36 4.99 7.49 -4.36
N PRO A 37 5.72 6.84 -5.27
CA PRO A 37 5.32 6.69 -6.66
C PRO A 37 3.90 6.14 -6.80
N ALA A 38 3.15 6.64 -7.78
CA ALA A 38 1.84 6.10 -8.15
C ALA A 38 1.96 4.59 -8.40
N GLY A 39 1.01 3.79 -7.92
CA GLY A 39 1.07 2.33 -8.06
C GLY A 39 1.63 1.55 -6.88
N ARG A 40 2.18 2.23 -5.86
CA ARG A 40 2.75 1.64 -4.63
C ARG A 40 1.88 1.81 -3.37
N SER A 41 0.58 2.03 -3.57
CA SER A 41 -0.35 2.26 -2.46
C SER A 41 -0.80 0.97 -1.78
N LEU A 42 -1.03 0.97 -0.46
CA LEU A 42 -1.57 -0.23 0.19
C LEU A 42 -2.97 -0.56 -0.32
N SER A 43 -3.79 0.46 -0.59
CA SER A 43 -5.13 0.27 -1.15
C SER A 43 -5.10 -0.38 -2.54
N GLU A 44 -4.13 -0.02 -3.38
CA GLU A 44 -3.97 -0.61 -4.70
C GLU A 44 -3.31 -1.99 -4.63
N LEU A 45 -2.41 -2.23 -3.67
CA LEU A 45 -1.93 -3.58 -3.35
C LEU A 45 -3.10 -4.47 -2.91
N ALA A 46 -3.98 -3.98 -2.03
CA ALA A 46 -5.15 -4.71 -1.57
C ALA A 46 -6.13 -4.97 -2.72
N THR A 47 -6.38 -3.97 -3.57
CA THR A 47 -7.21 -4.11 -4.77
C THR A 47 -6.63 -5.16 -5.71
N ARG A 48 -5.32 -5.12 -5.99
CA ARG A 48 -4.65 -6.12 -6.85
C ARG A 48 -4.65 -7.51 -6.24
N TYR A 49 -4.48 -7.60 -4.92
CA TYR A 49 -4.54 -8.88 -4.21
C TYR A 49 -5.93 -9.50 -4.33
N ILE A 50 -6.99 -8.70 -4.16
CA ILE A 50 -8.38 -9.14 -4.34
C ILE A 50 -8.65 -9.53 -5.80
N ASN A 51 -8.11 -8.76 -6.75
CA ASN A 51 -8.33 -8.97 -8.19
C ASN A 51 -7.36 -10.00 -8.83
N ASN A 52 -6.41 -10.57 -8.07
CA ASN A 52 -5.31 -11.41 -8.57
C ASN A 52 -4.52 -10.78 -9.75
N GLU A 53 -4.37 -9.47 -9.74
CA GLU A 53 -3.60 -8.73 -10.76
C GLU A 53 -2.10 -8.83 -10.47
N LYS A 54 -1.30 -9.10 -11.51
CA LYS A 54 0.17 -9.07 -11.38
C LYS A 54 0.64 -7.61 -11.29
N PRO A 55 1.54 -7.28 -10.35
CA PRO A 55 2.05 -5.93 -10.24
C PRO A 55 2.91 -5.60 -11.47
N GLN A 56 2.72 -4.40 -12.04
CA GLN A 56 3.54 -3.94 -13.14
C GLN A 56 5.00 -3.78 -12.67
N PHE A 57 5.95 -4.33 -13.42
CA PHE A 57 7.38 -4.32 -13.05
C PHE A 57 7.94 -2.91 -12.84
N THR A 58 7.42 -1.94 -13.60
CA THR A 58 7.72 -0.50 -13.51
C THR A 58 7.46 0.08 -12.12
N LEU A 59 6.64 -0.58 -11.31
CA LEU A 59 6.33 -0.16 -9.95
C LEU A 59 7.44 -0.44 -8.96
N TYR A 60 8.40 -1.32 -9.25
CA TYR A 60 9.50 -1.62 -8.32
C TYR A 60 10.80 -0.92 -8.71
N THR A 61 10.92 -0.52 -9.98
CA THR A 61 12.02 0.32 -10.45
C THR A 61 11.84 1.73 -9.86
N GLY A 62 12.88 2.27 -9.22
CA GLY A 62 12.91 3.69 -8.83
C GLY A 62 12.79 4.61 -10.05
N PRO A 63 12.91 5.94 -9.90
CA PRO A 63 12.84 6.87 -11.03
C PRO A 63 13.68 6.36 -12.19
N ASN A 64 13.02 5.96 -13.29
CA ASN A 64 13.69 5.32 -14.41
C ASN A 64 14.68 6.33 -15.01
N PRO A 65 16.01 6.10 -14.98
CA PRO A 65 16.96 7.02 -15.59
C PRO A 65 16.80 7.09 -17.12
N LEU A 66 15.96 6.22 -17.71
CA LEU A 66 15.72 6.13 -19.15
C LEU A 66 14.34 6.68 -19.63
N GLY A 67 13.51 7.23 -18.74
CA GLY A 67 12.20 7.77 -19.11
C GLY A 67 11.19 6.71 -19.57
N ASP A 68 9.92 7.08 -19.54
CA ASP A 68 8.73 6.25 -19.75
C ASP A 68 8.61 5.68 -21.18
N ARG A 69 9.48 4.73 -21.53
CA ARG A 69 9.32 3.92 -22.74
C ARG A 69 8.46 2.71 -22.37
N ILE A 70 7.15 2.92 -22.46
CA ILE A 70 6.10 1.90 -22.37
C ILE A 70 6.57 0.61 -23.06
N ASP A 71 6.87 -0.40 -22.26
CA ASP A 71 7.31 -1.70 -22.76
C ASP A 71 6.09 -2.40 -23.40
N ARG A 72 6.12 -2.46 -24.73
CA ARG A 72 5.06 -2.99 -25.60
C ARG A 72 4.89 -4.51 -25.43
N SER A 73 5.72 -5.17 -24.62
CA SER A 73 5.77 -6.63 -24.50
C SER A 73 4.54 -7.26 -23.85
N ASP A 74 3.78 -6.54 -23.01
CA ASP A 74 2.64 -7.13 -22.26
C ASP A 74 1.35 -7.30 -23.08
N LYS A 75 1.28 -6.80 -24.33
CA LYS A 75 0.09 -6.98 -25.20
C LYS A 75 0.03 -8.32 -25.95
N LYS A 76 0.95 -9.26 -25.69
CA LYS A 76 1.10 -10.49 -26.50
C LYS A 76 0.57 -11.77 -25.85
N ALA A 77 -0.05 -11.71 -24.67
CA ALA A 77 -0.65 -12.87 -24.03
C ALA A 77 -2.17 -12.70 -23.87
N VAL A 78 -2.89 -12.83 -24.99
CA VAL A 78 -4.32 -13.16 -25.06
C VAL A 78 -4.47 -14.33 -26.02
#